data_AF-A0A9D6QMS4-F1
#
_entry.id   AF-A0A9D6QMS4-F1
#
_cell.length_a   1.000
_cell.length_b   1.000
_cell.length_c   1.000
_cell.angle_alpha   90.00
_cell.angle_beta   90.00
_cell.angle_gamma   90.00
#
_symmetry.space_group_name_H-M   'P 1'
#
loop_
_entity.id
_entity.type
_entity.pdbx_description
1 polymer ?
#
loop_
_entity_poly.entity_id
_entity_poly.type
_entity_poly.pdbx_seq_one_letter_code
_entity_poly.pdbx_strand_id
1 'polypeptide(L)'
;MTQATVPRAVVAAVEPADYARVAAYLAAYPGEKRAADVWLKRFGLWWDDNPAFGGDVERGWFLKDGDRVVGFLGNVPTWFQTPRGV
;
A
#
# COMPACT_ATOMS: atom_id res chain seq x y z
N MET A 1 -1.39 -23.98 -31.32
CA MET A 1 -0.95 -22.68 -30.79
C MET A 1 -1.64 -22.47 -29.45
N THR A 2 -0.94 -22.69 -28.35
CA THR A 2 -1.50 -22.52 -27.00
C THR A 2 -1.37 -21.04 -26.63
N GLN A 3 -2.47 -20.30 -26.58
CA GLN A 3 -2.46 -18.96 -26.03
C GLN A 3 -2.03 -19.05 -24.57
N ALA A 4 -0.88 -18.49 -24.21
CA ALA A 4 -0.51 -18.31 -22.83
C ALA A 4 -1.55 -17.39 -22.19
N THR A 5 -2.31 -17.92 -21.22
CA THR A 5 -3.22 -17.11 -20.41
C THR A 5 -2.36 -16.13 -19.62
N VAL A 6 -2.42 -14.84 -19.95
CA VAL A 6 -1.73 -13.80 -19.17
C VAL A 6 -2.34 -13.85 -17.76
N PRO A 7 -1.56 -14.05 -16.69
CA PRO A 7 -2.07 -13.99 -15.33
C PRO A 7 -2.73 -12.64 -15.12
N ARG A 8 -4.04 -12.63 -14.88
CA ARG A 8 -4.81 -11.39 -14.78
C ARG A 8 -4.70 -10.89 -13.34
N ALA A 9 -3.57 -10.26 -13.02
CA ALA A 9 -3.43 -9.59 -11.73
C ALA A 9 -4.59 -8.59 -11.55
N VAL A 10 -5.22 -8.63 -10.37
CA VAL A 10 -6.35 -7.77 -10.03
C VAL A 10 -5.86 -6.68 -9.08
N VAL A 11 -6.35 -5.46 -9.28
CA VAL A 11 -6.12 -4.34 -8.37
C VAL A 11 -7.20 -4.37 -7.28
N ALA A 12 -6.80 -4.17 -6.03
CA ALA A 12 -7.71 -3.97 -4.91
C ALA A 12 -7.22 -2.83 -4.00
N ALA A 13 -8.17 -2.09 -3.41
CA ALA A 13 -7.88 -1.06 -2.43
C ALA A 13 -7.32 -1.68 -1.14
N VAL A 14 -6.43 -0.95 -0.47
CA VAL A 14 -5.82 -1.37 0.79
C VAL A 14 -6.77 -1.05 1.95
N GLU A 15 -7.33 -2.08 2.56
CA GLU A 15 -8.12 -1.95 3.79
C GLU A 15 -7.27 -2.29 5.04
N PRO A 16 -7.66 -1.87 6.26
CA PRO A 16 -6.97 -2.27 7.49
C PRO A 16 -6.81 -3.79 7.65
N ALA A 17 -7.80 -4.57 7.18
CA ALA A 17 -7.74 -6.03 7.17
C ALA A 17 -6.60 -6.59 6.30
N ASP A 18 -6.04 -5.78 5.39
CA ASP A 18 -5.01 -6.17 4.45
C ASP A 18 -3.59 -5.85 4.91
N TYR A 19 -3.45 -5.13 6.02
CA TYR A 19 -2.15 -4.64 6.49
C TYR A 19 -1.14 -5.77 6.68
N ALA A 20 -1.56 -6.88 7.29
CA ALA A 20 -0.66 -8.01 7.53
C ALA A 20 -0.11 -8.59 6.21
N ARG A 21 -0.95 -8.79 5.20
CA ARG A 21 -0.53 -9.37 3.92
C ARG A 21 0.34 -8.41 3.11
N VAL A 22 -0.01 -7.12 3.09
CA VAL A 22 0.77 -6.11 2.36
C VAL A 22 2.11 -5.85 3.04
N ALA A 23 2.15 -5.79 4.38
CA ALA A 23 3.38 -5.66 5.15
C ALA A 23 4.32 -6.85 4.92
N ALA A 24 3.79 -8.08 4.86
CA ALA A 24 4.57 -9.26 4.54
C ALA A 24 5.19 -9.19 3.14
N TYR A 25 4.42 -8.73 2.14
CA TYR A 25 4.94 -8.49 0.79
C TYR A 25 6.08 -7.47 0.77
N LEU A 26 5.91 -6.32 1.43
CA LEU A 26 6.92 -5.25 1.45
C LEU A 26 8.19 -5.66 2.21
N ALA A 27 8.06 -6.43 3.30
CA ALA A 27 9.20 -6.97 4.03
C ALA A 27 10.00 -8.00 3.22
N ALA A 28 9.36 -8.67 2.26
CA ALA A 28 10.01 -9.64 1.37
C ALA A 28 10.59 -9.00 0.09
N TYR A 29 10.47 -7.68 -0.09
CA TYR A 29 10.95 -7.00 -1.31
C TYR A 29 12.48 -7.06 -1.42
N PRO A 30 13.06 -7.27 -2.62
CA PRO A 30 14.51 -7.38 -2.78
C PRO A 30 15.27 -6.18 -2.19
N GLY A 31 16.18 -6.47 -1.25
CA GLY A 31 17.01 -5.45 -0.59
C GLY A 31 16.35 -4.78 0.63
N GLU A 32 15.09 -5.07 0.95
CA GLU A 32 14.51 -4.65 2.23
C GLU A 32 15.16 -5.44 3.38
N LYS A 33 15.43 -4.74 4.48
CA LYS A 33 16.08 -5.29 5.69
C LYS A 33 15.16 -5.24 6.90
N ARG A 34 14.04 -4.53 6.79
CA ARG A 34 13.05 -4.34 7.85
C ARG A 34 12.04 -5.48 7.85
N ALA A 35 11.65 -5.89 9.04
CA ALA A 35 10.59 -6.86 9.23
C ALA A 35 9.20 -6.25 8.96
N ALA A 36 8.20 -7.12 8.80
CA ALA A 36 6.82 -6.73 8.52
C ALA A 36 6.22 -5.83 9.62
N ASP A 37 6.64 -5.98 10.88
CA ASP A 37 6.18 -5.13 11.99
C ASP A 37 6.52 -3.64 11.78
N VAL A 38 7.65 -3.34 11.13
CA VAL A 38 8.05 -1.98 10.78
C VAL A 38 7.11 -1.38 9.73
N TRP A 39 6.65 -2.20 8.78
CA TRP A 39 5.66 -1.77 7.79
C TRP A 39 4.28 -1.58 8.40
N LEU A 40 3.86 -2.43 9.33
CA LEU A 40 2.62 -2.23 10.09
C LEU A 40 2.63 -0.91 10.87
N LYS A 41 3.74 -0.58 11.53
CA LYS A 41 3.90 0.72 12.22
C LYS A 41 3.81 1.90 11.24
N ARG A 42 4.33 1.74 10.01
CA ARG A 42 4.21 2.77 8.97
C ARG A 42 2.77 2.94 8.50
N PHE A 43 2.02 1.86 8.33
CA PHE A 43 0.60 1.94 7.96
C PHE A 43 -0.21 2.69 9.00
N GLY A 44 0.04 2.43 10.30
CA GLY A 44 -0.52 3.22 11.39
C GLY A 44 -0.17 4.71 11.24
N LEU A 45 1.13 5.02 11.13
CA LEU A 45 1.60 6.41 10.94
C LEU A 45 1.02 7.10 9.70
N TRP A 46 0.83 6.39 8.59
CA TRP A 46 0.41 6.98 7.31
C TRP A 46 -1.10 7.20 7.23
N TRP A 47 -1.88 6.36 7.89
CA TRP A 47 -3.33 6.29 7.65
C TRP A 47 -4.17 6.31 8.92
N ASP A 48 -3.80 5.58 9.97
CA ASP A 48 -4.68 5.45 11.15
C ASP A 48 -4.42 6.55 12.17
N ASP A 49 -3.15 6.91 12.37
CA ASP A 49 -2.71 7.96 13.29
C ASP A 49 -2.44 9.29 12.57
N ASN A 50 -2.59 9.34 11.24
CA ASN A 50 -2.27 10.52 10.43
C ASN A 50 -3.43 11.53 10.43
N PRO A 51 -3.28 12.73 11.04
CA PRO A 51 -4.35 13.73 11.06
C PRO A 51 -4.66 14.32 9.67
N ALA A 52 -3.78 14.13 8.68
CA ALA A 52 -4.05 14.51 7.29
C ALA A 52 -4.84 13.46 6.51
N PHE A 53 -5.07 12.26 7.07
CA PHE A 53 -5.86 11.20 6.45
C PHE A 53 -7.32 11.30 6.91
N GLY A 54 -8.20 11.75 6.01
CA GLY A 54 -9.63 11.94 6.29
C GLY A 54 -10.52 10.73 6.02
N GLY A 55 -9.97 9.65 5.44
CA GLY A 55 -10.74 8.47 5.00
C GLY A 55 -11.58 8.68 3.74
N ASP A 56 -11.53 9.88 3.15
CA ASP A 56 -12.13 10.25 1.87
C ASP A 56 -11.29 9.84 0.66
N VAL A 57 -10.03 9.44 0.91
CA VAL A 57 -9.09 8.93 -0.07
C VAL A 57 -8.66 7.51 0.29
N GLU A 58 -8.41 6.70 -0.74
CA GLU A 58 -7.88 5.36 -0.56
C GLU A 58 -6.49 5.40 0.09
N ARG A 59 -6.24 4.50 1.03
CA ARG A 59 -4.90 4.27 1.62
C ARG A 59 -3.87 3.90 0.55
N GLY A 60 -4.34 3.26 -0.51
CA GLY A 60 -3.54 2.84 -1.64
C GLY A 60 -4.17 1.63 -2.32
N TRP A 61 -3.40 0.97 -3.17
CA TRP A 61 -3.81 -0.24 -3.86
C TRP A 61 -2.71 -1.29 -3.84
N PHE A 62 -3.10 -2.54 -3.92
CA PHE A 62 -2.18 -3.64 -4.16
C PHE A 62 -2.65 -4.47 -5.35
N LEU A 63 -1.68 -5.12 -6.00
CA LEU A 63 -1.92 -6.07 -7.06
C LEU A 63 -1.95 -7.47 -6.46
N LYS A 64 -2.94 -8.28 -6.84
CA LYS A 64 -3.03 -9.69 -6.47
C LYS A 64 -3.06 -10.60 -7.68
N ASP A 65 -2.30 -11.68 -7.61
CA ASP A 65 -2.40 -12.83 -8.50
C ASP A 65 -2.85 -14.04 -7.65
N GLY A 66 -4.14 -14.39 -7.74
CA GLY A 66 -4.79 -15.24 -6.74
C GLY A 66 -4.78 -14.60 -5.35
N ASP A 67 -4.28 -15.33 -4.36
CA ASP A 67 -4.12 -14.85 -2.97
C ASP A 67 -2.78 -14.16 -2.71
N ARG A 68 -1.88 -14.13 -3.71
CA ARG A 68 -0.55 -13.57 -3.58
C ARG A 68 -0.55 -12.09 -3.93
N VAL A 69 -0.02 -11.27 -3.02
CA VAL A 69 0.30 -9.86 -3.33
C VAL A 69 1.55 -9.82 -4.21
N VAL A 70 1.46 -9.10 -5.33
CA VAL A 70 2.53 -8.98 -6.35
C VAL A 70 2.90 -7.53 -6.66
N GLY A 71 2.27 -6.57 -5.98
CA GLY A 71 2.53 -5.15 -6.15
C GLY A 71 1.82 -4.31 -5.11
N PHE A 72 2.33 -3.11 -4.83
CA PHE A 72 1.77 -2.19 -3.86
C PHE A 72 2.06 -0.75 -4.26
N LEU A 73 1.08 0.13 -4.06
CA LEU A 73 1.15 1.57 -4.18
C LEU A 73 0.45 2.17 -2.96
N GLY A 74 1.16 2.98 -2.17
CA GLY A 74 0.59 3.66 -1.00
C GLY A 74 0.40 5.16 -1.26
N ASN A 75 -0.75 5.70 -0.85
CA ASN A 75 -0.98 7.14 -0.80
C ASN A 75 -0.70 7.62 0.62
N VAL A 76 0.19 8.60 0.80
CA VAL A 76 0.47 9.16 2.13
C VAL A 76 0.02 10.62 2.15
N PRO A 77 -1.18 10.93 2.67
CA PRO A 77 -1.61 12.31 2.78
C PRO A 77 -0.70 13.12 3.70
N THR A 78 -0.44 14.35 3.29
CA THR A 78 0.31 15.33 4.06
C THR A 78 -0.29 16.71 3.80
N TRP A 79 -0.18 17.59 4.79
CA TRP A 79 -0.41 19.00 4.56
C TRP A 79 0.80 19.60 3.86
N PHE A 80 0.56 20.56 2.96
CA PHE A 80 1.59 21.31 2.27
C PHE A 80 1.53 22.76 2.72
N GLN A 81 2.69 23.35 2.98
CA GLN A 81 2.80 24.79 3.16
C GLN A 81 2.85 25.46 1.79
N THR A 82 1.89 26.31 1.48
CA THR A 82 1.93 27.16 0.30
C THR A 82 2.59 28.51 0.65
N PRO A 83 3.31 29.15 -0.29
CA PRO A 83 3.75 30.52 -0.12
C PRO A 83 2.53 31.44 0.08
N ARG A 84 2.62 32.44 0.96
CA ARG A 84 1.57 33.46 1.05
C ARG A 84 1.58 34.32 -0.22
N GLY A 85 0.43 34.45 -0.88
CA GLY A 85 0.22 35.44 -1.95
C GLY A 85 0.14 34.90 -3.39
N VAL A 86 -0.29 33.65 -3.58
CA VAL A 86 -0.85 33.18 -4.86
C VAL A 86 -2.37 33.24 -4.78
#